data_AF-A0A4Q5VEJ4-F1
#
_entry.id   AF-A0A4Q5VEJ4-F1
#
_cell.length_a   1.000
_cell.length_b   1.000
_cell.length_c   1.000
_cell.angle_alpha   90.00
_cell.angle_beta   90.00
_cell.angle_gamma   90.00
#
_symmetry.space_group_name_H-M   'P 1'
#
loop_
_entity.id
_entity.type
_entity.pdbx_description
1 polymer ?
#
loop_
_entity_poly.entity_id
_entity_poly.type
_entity_poly.pdbx_seq_one_letter_code
_entity_poly.pdbx_strand_id
1 'polypeptide(L)'
;MIDEDLSKMVSIQVPLGHLLLAWETLSNKFSDLRSNDTLSEEEKKAIWGLADLLENALVDNGIGSRQKTEWEALVDRSREFIKKIPIDFLD
;
A
#
# COMPACT_ATOMS: atom_id res chain seq x y z
N MET A 1 -30.10 -11.85 2.00
CA MET A 1 -29.10 -10.89 1.51
C MET A 1 -28.28 -10.49 2.71
N ILE A 2 -26.96 -10.56 2.60
CA ILE A 2 -26.09 -9.99 3.63
C ILE A 2 -26.13 -8.48 3.40
N ASP A 3 -26.74 -7.77 4.35
CA ASP A 3 -26.92 -6.31 4.30
C ASP A 3 -25.74 -5.69 5.07
N GLU A 4 -24.57 -5.70 4.43
CA GLU A 4 -23.36 -5.09 4.99
C GLU A 4 -23.27 -3.62 4.58
N ASP A 5 -23.04 -2.74 5.55
CA ASP A 5 -22.76 -1.33 5.30
C ASP A 5 -21.35 -1.15 4.73
N LEU A 6 -21.25 -1.12 3.40
CA LEU A 6 -20.01 -0.92 2.65
C LEU A 6 -19.40 0.48 2.80
N SER A 7 -20.10 1.42 3.44
CA SER A 7 -19.60 2.78 3.70
C SER A 7 -18.83 2.90 5.03
N LYS A 8 -18.87 1.85 5.86
CA LYS A 8 -18.20 1.84 7.16
C LYS A 8 -16.67 1.87 7.00
N MET A 9 -16.04 2.80 7.71
CA MET A 9 -14.58 2.85 7.82
C MET A 9 -14.06 1.70 8.70
N VAL A 10 -12.98 1.05 8.24
CA VAL A 10 -12.30 -0.03 8.96
C VAL A 10 -10.91 0.42 9.42
N SER A 11 -10.49 -0.03 10.60
CA SER A 11 -9.13 0.19 11.10
C SER A 11 -8.29 -1.06 10.87
N ILE A 12 -7.13 -0.89 10.25
CA ILE A 12 -6.20 -1.98 9.96
C ILE A 12 -4.89 -1.66 10.67
N GLN A 13 -4.40 -2.60 11.47
CA GLN A 13 -3.07 -2.49 12.07
C GLN A 13 -2.08 -3.30 11.23
N VAL A 14 -1.06 -2.63 10.70
CA VAL A 14 0.04 -3.25 9.98
C VAL A 14 1.37 -2.66 10.43
N PRO A 15 2.47 -3.44 10.40
CA PRO A 15 3.80 -2.88 10.61
C PRO A 15 4.11 -1.80 9.56
N LEU A 16 4.81 -0.74 9.97
CA LEU A 16 5.25 0.34 9.09
C LEU A 16 6.01 -0.16 7.85
N GLY A 17 6.83 -1.20 8.01
CA GLY A 17 7.55 -1.81 6.87
C GLY A 17 6.64 -2.50 5.86
N HIS A 18 5.51 -3.08 6.30
CA HIS A 18 4.50 -3.63 5.39
C HIS A 18 3.79 -2.52 4.63
N LEU A 19 3.38 -1.48 5.36
CA LEU A 19 2.69 -0.33 4.81
C LEU A 19 3.54 0.37 3.73
N LEU A 20 4.82 0.58 4.02
CA LEU A 20 5.77 1.21 3.11
C LEU A 20 6.00 0.38 1.84
N LEU A 21 6.15 -0.94 1.96
CA LEU A 21 6.34 -1.80 0.79
C LEU A 21 5.08 -1.98 -0.04
N ALA A 22 3.91 -2.05 0.61
CA ALA A 22 2.65 -2.10 -0.09
C ALA A 22 2.46 -0.85 -0.94
N TRP A 23 2.65 0.34 -0.35
CA TRP A 23 2.59 1.59 -1.08
C TRP A 23 3.61 1.64 -2.23
N GLU A 24 4.89 1.34 -1.96
CA GLU A 24 5.94 1.33 -2.98
C GLU A 24 5.63 0.38 -4.14
N THR A 25 5.09 -0.80 -3.82
CA THR A 25 4.71 -1.80 -4.83
C THR A 25 3.55 -1.30 -5.67
N LEU A 26 2.53 -0.71 -5.05
CA LEU A 26 1.40 -0.14 -5.76
C LEU A 26 1.86 1.02 -6.65
N SER A 27 2.54 2.01 -6.08
CA SER A 27 3.06 3.17 -6.81
C SER A 27 3.92 2.76 -7.99
N ASN A 28 4.81 1.77 -7.85
CA ASN A 28 5.64 1.32 -8.97
C ASN A 28 4.86 0.54 -10.03
N LYS A 29 4.08 -0.48 -9.64
CA LYS A 29 3.35 -1.33 -10.59
C LYS A 29 2.20 -0.61 -11.29
N PHE A 30 1.67 0.42 -10.64
CA PHE A 30 0.44 1.09 -11.03
C PHE A 30 0.64 2.61 -11.26
N SER A 31 1.89 3.07 -11.33
CA SER A 31 2.26 4.46 -11.69
C SER A 31 1.59 4.94 -12.98
N ASP A 32 1.39 4.05 -13.95
CA ASP A 32 0.74 4.33 -15.23
C ASP A 32 -0.65 3.67 -15.35
N LEU A 33 -1.44 3.73 -14.27
CA LEU A 33 -2.80 3.14 -14.23
C LEU A 33 -3.74 3.67 -15.30
N ARG A 34 -3.55 4.91 -15.78
CA ARG A 34 -4.38 5.47 -16.87
C ARG A 34 -4.23 4.69 -18.16
N SER A 35 -3.03 4.16 -18.40
CA SER A 35 -2.69 3.36 -19.57
C SER A 35 -2.80 1.86 -19.31
N ASN A 36 -3.25 1.47 -18.12
CA ASN A 36 -3.42 0.06 -17.76
C ASN A 36 -4.78 -0.45 -18.22
N ASP A 37 -4.79 -1.01 -19.43
CA ASP A 37 -5.98 -1.58 -20.07
C ASP A 37 -6.38 -2.96 -19.52
N THR A 38 -5.58 -3.54 -18.62
CA THR A 38 -5.87 -4.86 -18.02
C THR A 38 -6.81 -4.79 -16.83
N LEU A 39 -7.01 -3.60 -16.26
CA LEU A 39 -7.88 -3.36 -15.13
C LEU A 39 -9.16 -2.64 -15.55
N SER A 40 -10.28 -3.07 -14.99
CA SER A 40 -11.55 -2.34 -15.01
C SER A 40 -11.47 -1.02 -14.24
N GLU A 41 -12.44 -0.12 -14.46
CA GLU A 41 -12.49 1.16 -13.76
C GLU A 41 -12.73 0.98 -12.25
N GLU A 42 -13.47 -0.05 -11.85
CA GLU A 42 -13.69 -0.43 -10.46
C GLU A 42 -12.39 -0.86 -9.78
N GLU A 43 -11.59 -1.72 -10.44
CA GLU A 43 -10.28 -2.16 -9.94
C GLU A 43 -9.30 -0.99 -9.82
N LYS A 44 -9.27 -0.10 -10.82
CA LYS A 44 -8.45 1.12 -10.75
C LYS A 44 -8.84 1.97 -9.54
N LYS A 45 -10.13 2.21 -9.31
CA LYS A 45 -10.61 2.99 -8.16
C LYS A 45 -10.27 2.34 -6.82
N ALA A 46 -10.42 1.02 -6.71
CA ALA A 46 -10.08 0.29 -5.49
C ALA A 46 -8.57 0.39 -5.17
N ILE A 47 -7.72 0.24 -6.19
CA ILE A 47 -6.26 0.33 -6.04
C ILE A 47 -5.84 1.76 -5.67
N TRP A 48 -6.36 2.79 -6.34
CA TRP A 48 -6.06 4.19 -6.03
C TRP A 48 -6.50 4.57 -4.62
N GLY A 49 -7.73 4.21 -4.23
CA GLY A 49 -8.21 4.48 -2.88
C GLY A 49 -7.32 3.84 -1.80
N LEU A 50 -6.80 2.64 -2.07
CA LEU A 50 -5.85 1.99 -1.17
C LEU A 50 -4.48 2.68 -1.18
N ALA A 51 -3.95 3.05 -2.35
CA ALA A 51 -2.67 3.75 -2.45
C ALA A 51 -2.69 5.09 -1.69
N ASP A 52 -3.75 5.88 -1.87
CA ASP A 52 -3.95 7.15 -1.16
C ASP A 52 -4.04 6.94 0.35
N LEU A 53 -4.75 5.90 0.81
CA LEU A 53 -4.84 5.55 2.24
C LEU A 53 -3.45 5.24 2.82
N LEU A 54 -2.66 4.43 2.11
CA LEU A 54 -1.32 4.07 2.54
C LEU A 54 -0.38 5.28 2.52
N GLU A 55 -0.48 6.16 1.52
CA GLU A 55 0.30 7.39 1.45
C GLU A 55 0.03 8.29 2.66
N ASN A 56 -1.25 8.56 2.94
CA ASN A 56 -1.63 9.38 4.09
C ASN A 56 -1.15 8.76 5.40
N ALA A 57 -1.26 7.45 5.56
CA ALA A 57 -0.73 6.76 6.74
C ALA A 57 0.81 6.86 6.85
N LEU A 58 1.55 6.84 5.73
CA LEU A 58 3.01 7.09 5.74
C LEU A 58 3.32 8.52 6.19
N VAL A 59 2.60 9.51 5.65
CA VAL A 59 2.74 10.92 6.01
C VAL A 59 2.48 11.14 7.49
N ASP A 60 1.39 10.58 8.02
CA ASP A 60 1.01 10.67 9.44
C ASP A 60 2.07 10.03 10.37
N ASN A 61 2.87 9.09 9.85
CA ASN A 61 3.99 8.47 10.55
C ASN A 61 5.35 9.14 10.25
N GLY A 62 5.35 10.34 9.66
CA GLY A 62 6.57 11.11 9.38
C GLY A 62 7.37 10.61 8.16
N ILE A 63 6.70 9.96 7.21
CA ILE A 63 7.29 9.44 5.97
C ILE A 63 6.59 10.08 4.76
N GLY A 64 6.67 11.42 4.64
CA GLY A 64 6.03 12.15 3.52
C GLY A 64 6.97 12.88 2.57
N SER A 65 8.18 13.23 3.01
CA SER A 65 9.08 14.10 2.23
C SER A 65 10.55 13.76 2.47
N ARG A 66 10.90 12.52 2.17
CA ARG A 66 12.28 12.04 2.30
C ARG A 66 13.05 12.20 1.01
N GLN A 67 14.37 12.41 1.12
CA GLN A 67 15.21 12.38 -0.06
C GLN A 67 15.23 10.97 -0.67
N LYS A 68 15.46 10.86 -1.98
CA LYS A 68 15.45 9.59 -2.70
C LYS A 68 16.33 8.51 -2.04
N THR A 69 17.52 8.88 -1.60
CA THR A 69 18.46 7.95 -0.93
C THR A 69 17.94 7.45 0.42
N GLU A 70 17.29 8.32 1.20
CA GLU A 70 16.67 7.96 2.48
C GLU A 70 15.43 7.09 2.26
N TRP A 71 14.69 7.35 1.19
CA TRP A 71 13.54 6.54 0.77
C TRP A 71 13.99 5.13 0.39
N GLU A 72 14.98 5.00 -0.50
CA GLU A 72 15.53 3.72 -0.92
C GLU A 72 16.05 2.91 0.28
N ALA A 73 16.77 3.54 1.20
CA ALA A 73 17.25 2.89 2.41
C ALA A 73 16.11 2.37 3.32
N LEU A 74 14.99 3.11 3.40
CA LEU A 74 13.81 2.66 4.14
C LEU A 74 13.12 1.48 3.44
N VAL A 75 12.97 1.55 2.12
CA VAL A 75 12.39 0.46 1.32
C VAL A 75 13.21 -0.81 1.53
N ASP A 76 14.55 -0.73 1.44
CA ASP A 76 15.42 -1.89 1.62
C ASP A 76 15.35 -2.46 3.04
N ARG A 77 15.36 -1.60 4.06
CA ARG A 77 15.14 -2.04 5.45
C ARG A 77 13.79 -2.70 5.64
N SER A 78 12.75 -2.18 4.98
CA SER A 78 11.41 -2.75 5.03
C SER A 78 11.38 -4.12 4.36
N ARG A 79 12.07 -4.32 3.23
CA ARG A 79 12.20 -5.63 2.56
C ARG A 79 12.85 -6.65 3.47
N GLU A 80 13.91 -6.27 4.17
CA GLU A 80 14.58 -7.16 5.14
C GLU A 80 13.73 -7.43 6.39
N PHE A 81 12.90 -6.47 6.80
CA PHE A 81 11.99 -6.64 7.92
C PHE A 81 10.86 -7.62 7.61
N ILE A 82 10.18 -7.47 6.47
CA ILE A 82 9.03 -8.31 6.14
C ILE A 82 9.39 -9.79 5.98
N LYS A 83 10.61 -10.10 5.52
CA LYS A 83 11.12 -11.49 5.43
C LYS A 83 11.14 -12.22 6.77
N LYS A 84 11.15 -11.47 7.88
CA LYS A 84 11.19 -12.02 9.25
C LYS A 84 9.79 -12.24 9.82
N ILE A 85 8.75 -11.77 9.14
CA ILE A 85 7.37 -11.93 9.58
C ILE A 85 6.83 -13.20 8.91
N PRO A 86 6.45 -14.22 9.70
CA PRO A 86 5.78 -15.38 9.14
C PRO A 86 4.41 -14.94 8.61
N ILE A 87 4.17 -15.18 7.32
CA ILE A 87 2.89 -14.97 6.67
C ILE A 87 2.46 -16.32 6.11
N ASP A 88 1.27 -16.76 6.48
CA ASP A 88 0.63 -17.88 5.80
C ASP A 88 0.19 -17.39 4.43
N PHE A 89 0.87 -17.83 3.39
CA PHE A 89 0.40 -17.63 2.03
C PHE A 89 -0.84 -18.51 1.83
N LEU A 90 -1.91 -17.95 1.27
CA LEU A 90 -3.05 -18.75 0.84
C LEU A 90 -2.58 -19.65 -0.30
N ASP A 91 -2.68 -20.97 -0.11
CA ASP A 91 -2.41 -22.01 -1.11
C ASP A 91 -3.32 -21.90 -2.34
#